data_AF-A0A965Z1L3-F1
#
_entry.id   AF-A0A965Z1L3-F1
#
_cell.length_a   1.000
_cell.length_b   1.000
_cell.length_c   1.000
_cell.angle_alpha   90.00
_cell.angle_beta   90.00
_cell.angle_gamma   90.00
#
_symmetry.space_group_name_H-M   'P 1'
#
loop_
_entity.id
_entity.type
_entity.pdbx_description
1 polymer ?
#
loop_
_entity_poly.entity_id
_entity_poly.type
_entity_poly.pdbx_seq_one_letter_code
_entity_poly.pdbx_strand_id
1 'polypeptide(L)' 'MENKKQLSPALKTVVGVQFLFVAFGATVLVPLLVGLDPSTALFTAGIGTLIFHLVTKGMVPI' A
#
# COMPACT_ATOMS: atom_id res chain seq x y z
N MET A 1 10.14 -5.90 -28.89
CA MET A 1 8.87 -6.55 -28.53
C MET A 1 9.00 -7.02 -27.09
N GLU A 2 8.46 -6.28 -26.14
CA GLU A 2 8.57 -6.60 -24.71
C GLU A 2 7.82 -7.91 -24.45
N ASN A 3 8.55 -8.99 -24.17
CA ASN A 3 7.98 -10.26 -23.78
C ASN A 3 7.39 -10.06 -22.37
N LYS A 4 6.10 -9.70 -22.29
CA LYS A 4 5.36 -9.73 -21.03
C LYS A 4 5.31 -11.18 -20.57
N LYS A 5 6.34 -11.59 -19.82
CA LYS A 5 6.38 -12.87 -19.13
C LYS A 5 5.17 -12.86 -18.20
N GLN A 6 4.09 -13.50 -18.62
CA GLN A 6 2.87 -13.62 -17.84
C GLN A 6 3.23 -14.33 -16.52
N LEU A 7 3.41 -13.56 -15.44
CA LEU A 7 3.72 -14.13 -14.13
C LEU A 7 2.59 -15.11 -13.77
N SER A 8 2.96 -16.30 -13.30
CA SER A 8 1.98 -17.26 -12.80
C SER A 8 1.14 -16.63 -11.68
N PRO A 9 -0.13 -17.05 -11.49
CA PRO A 9 -0.97 -16.50 -10.42
C PRO A 9 -0.31 -16.56 -9.05
N ALA A 10 0.45 -17.62 -8.77
CA ALA A 10 1.22 -17.77 -7.54
C ALA A 10 2.33 -16.70 -7.40
N LEU A 11 3.08 -16.44 -8.47
CA LEU A 11 4.15 -15.43 -8.45
C LEU A 11 3.58 -14.01 -8.25
N LYS A 12 2.42 -13.72 -8.85
CA LYS A 12 1.70 -12.44 -8.65
C LYS A 12 1.33 -12.23 -7.18
N THR A 13 0.83 -13.27 -6.51
CA THR A 13 0.53 -13.20 -5.07
C THR A 13 1.79 -12.94 -4.25
N VAL A 14 2.88 -13.66 -4.52
CA VAL A 14 4.15 -13.47 -3.80
C VAL A 14 4.69 -12.05 -3.96
N VAL A 15 4.68 -11.51 -5.18
CA VAL A 15 5.11 -10.14 -5.46
C VAL A 15 4.17 -9.11 -4.80
N GLY A 16 2.86 -9.35 -4.81
CA GLY A 16 1.89 -8.49 -4.13
C GLY A 16 2.12 -8.44 -2.62
N VAL A 17 2.41 -9.58 -2.00
CA VAL A 17 2.77 -9.67 -0.58
C VAL A 17 4.07 -8.92 -0.28
N GLN A 18 5.10 -9.06 -1.13
CA GLN A 18 6.34 -8.29 -0.98
C GLN A 18 6.07 -6.78 -1.01
N PHE A 19 5.26 -6.32 -1.97
CA PHE A 19 4.93 -4.91 -2.11
C PHE A 19 4.12 -4.38 -0.92
N LEU A 20 3.20 -5.19 -0.38
CA LEU A 20 2.47 -4.89 0.84
C LEU A 20 3.42 -4.65 2.02
N PHE A 21 4.40 -5.52 2.23
CA PHE A 21 5.38 -5.36 3.31
C PHE A 21 6.29 -4.14 3.12
N VAL A 22 6.65 -3.81 1.89
CA VAL A 22 7.43 -2.60 1.59
C VAL A 22 6.64 -1.33 1.93
N ALA A 23 5.38 -1.24 1.46
CA ALA A 23 4.52 -0.09 1.73
C ALA A 23 4.15 0.02 3.22
N PHE A 24 3.86 -1.11 3.87
CA PHE A 24 3.60 -1.18 5.31
C PHE A 24 4.84 -0.76 6.11
N GLY A 25 6.01 -1.29 5.75
CA GLY A 25 7.28 -0.96 6.38
C GLY A 25 7.56 0.54 6.33
N ALA A 26 7.38 1.19 5.18
CA ALA A 26 7.54 2.64 5.04
C ALA A 26 6.55 3.42 5.92
N THR A 27 5.29 2.99 5.98
CA THR A 27 4.22 3.65 6.74
C THR A 27 4.41 3.57 8.26
N VAL A 28 5.06 2.51 8.75
CA VAL A 28 5.40 2.34 10.19
C VAL A 28 6.76 2.97 10.53
N LEU A 29 7.74 2.82 9.65
CA LEU A 29 9.10 3.30 9.87
C LEU A 29 9.16 4.82 9.99
N VAL A 30 8.46 5.56 9.13
CA VAL A 30 8.49 7.03 9.18
C VAL A 30 7.98 7.56 10.53
N PRO A 31 6.79 7.18 11.03
CA PRO A 31 6.33 7.54 12.38
C PRO A 31 7.33 7.18 13.48
N LEU A 32 7.91 5.98 13.44
CA LEU A 32 8.92 5.56 14.42
C LEU A 32 10.14 6.50 14.42
N LEU A 33 10.63 6.89 13.24
CA LEU A 33 11.79 7.77 13.11
C LEU A 33 11.52 9.21 13.60
N VAL A 34 10.28 9.69 13.48
CA VAL A 34 9.90 11.03 13.95
C VAL A 34 9.35 11.04 15.39
N GLY A 35 9.32 9.89 16.07
CA GLY A 35 8.82 9.76 17.45
C GLY A 35 7.29 9.77 17.57
N LEU A 36 6.56 9.46 16.50
CA LEU A 36 5.12 9.31 16.48
C LEU A 36 4.69 7.85 16.66
N ASP A 37 3.48 7.66 17.18
CA ASP A 37 2.88 6.35 17.35
C ASP A 37 2.49 5.72 15.99
N PRO A 38 3.02 4.54 15.64
CA PRO A 38 2.71 3.89 14.36
C PRO A 38 1.26 3.45 14.22
N SER A 39 0.60 3.10 15.32
CA SER A 39 -0.82 2.69 15.30
C SER A 39 -1.71 3.85 14.85
N THR A 40 -1.41 5.06 15.28
CA THR A 40 -2.09 6.30 14.86
C THR A 40 -1.82 6.59 13.37
N ALA A 41 -0.60 6.41 12.89
CA ALA A 41 -0.26 6.58 11.48
C ALA A 41 -0.97 5.55 10.58
N LEU A 42 -1.02 4.28 10.99
CA LEU A 42 -1.75 3.23 10.29
C LEU A 42 -3.26 3.50 10.25
N PHE A 43 -3.83 3.92 11.38
CA PHE A 43 -5.25 4.24 11.49
C PHE A 43 -5.64 5.42 10.58
N THR A 44 -4.83 6.49 10.59
CA THR A 44 -5.06 7.66 9.75
C THR A 44 -4.83 7.37 8.26
N ALA A 45 -3.84 6.55 7.90
CA ALA A 45 -3.65 6.09 6.53
C ALA A 45 -4.85 5.27 6.01
N GLY A 46 -5.40 4.39 6.86
CA GLY A 46 -6.62 3.64 6.56
C GLY A 46 -7.84 4.55 6.36
N ILE A 47 -8.09 5.48 7.30
CA ILE A 47 -9.18 6.45 7.18
C ILE A 47 -9.01 7.33 5.93
N GLY A 48 -7.80 7.85 5.70
CA GLY A 48 -7.52 8.67 4.53
C GLY A 48 -7.79 7.93 3.22
N THR A 49 -7.47 6.63 3.17
CA THR A 49 -7.79 5.77 2.02
C THR A 49 -9.29 5.59 1.84
N LEU A 50 -10.06 5.40 2.93
CA LEU A 50 -11.52 5.29 2.86
C LEU A 50 -12.18 6.60 2.40
N ILE A 51 -11.76 7.73 2.98
CA ILE A 51 -12.24 9.07 2.58
C ILE A 51 -11.91 9.30 1.11
N PHE A 52 -10.69 8.98 0.68
CA PHE A 52 -10.29 9.08 -0.72
C PHE A 52 -11.25 8.30 -1.62
N HIS A 53 -11.51 7.03 -1.32
CA HIS A 53 -12.43 6.20 -2.12
C HIS A 53 -13.85 6.75 -2.14
N LEU A 54 -14.35 7.29 -1.03
CA LEU A 54 -15.68 7.91 -0.97
C LEU A 54 -15.76 9.18 -1.82
N VAL A 55 -14.73 10.02 -1.79
CA VAL A 55 -14.67 11.27 -2.56
C VAL A 55 -14.47 11.01 -4.05
N THR A 56 -13.58 10.07 -4.41
CA THR A 56 -13.29 9.73 -5.82
C THR A 56 -14.29 8.74 -6.41
N LYS A 57 -15.27 8.26 -5.63
CA LYS A 57 -16.23 7.22 -6.03
C LYS A 57 -15.54 5.95 -6.56
N GLY A 58 -14.39 5.61 -5.98
CA GLY A 58 -13.58 4.48 -6.40
C GLY A 58 -12.74 4.71 -7.67
N MET A 59 -12.66 5.94 -8.18
CA MET A 59 -11.71 6.28 -9.24
C MET A 59 -10.32 6.44 -8.63
N VAL A 60 -9.49 5.41 -8.81
CA VAL A 60 -8.06 5.48 -8.52
C VAL A 60 -7.39 6.02 -9.79
N PRO A 61 -6.77 7.21 -9.77
CA PRO A 61 -6.01 7.70 -10.91
C PRO A 61 -4.82 6.77 -11.11
N ILE A 62 -4.86 6.00 -12.20
CA ILE A 62 -3.75 5.17 -12.70
C ILE A 62 -3.09 5.84 -13.89
#